data_AF-A0A4Q3CJN0-F1
#
_entry.id   AF-A0A4Q3CJN0-F1
#
_cell.length_a   1.000
_cell.length_b   1.000
_cell.length_c   1.000
_cell.angle_alpha   90.00
_cell.angle_beta   90.00
_cell.angle_gamma   90.00
#
_symmetry.space_group_name_H-M   'P 1'
#
loop_
_entity.id
_entity.type
_entity.pdbx_description
1 polymer ?
#
loop_
_entity_poly.entity_id
_entity_poly.type
_entity_poly.pdbx_seq_one_letter_code
_entity_poly.pdbx_strand_id
1 'polypeptide(L)' 'MQGLLGGAVIAAALALSAGVAQAHPHIWIDAKAKIVFNDQGELTGIYNTWTFDEAFSVWQIQGLDTNNDGVTSSE' A
#
# COMPACT_ATOMS: atom_id res chain seq x y z
N MET A 1 -6.76 42.51 23.92
CA MET A 1 -7.63 42.10 22.80
C MET A 1 -6.86 41.95 21.48
N GLN A 2 -5.95 42.88 21.13
CA GLN A 2 -5.21 42.84 19.86
C GLN A 2 -4.30 41.59 19.67
N GLY A 3 -3.62 41.12 20.73
CA GLY A 3 -2.80 39.91 20.66
C GLY A 3 -3.57 38.61 20.46
N LEU A 4 -4.82 38.54 20.95
CA LEU A 4 -5.70 37.37 20.75
C LEU A 4 -6.16 37.27 19.29
N LEU A 5 -6.51 38.41 18.67
CA LEU A 5 -6.90 38.43 17.26
C LEU A 5 -5.73 38.06 16.34
N GLY A 6 -4.53 38.56 16.60
CA GLY A 6 -3.33 38.21 15.81
C GLY A 6 -3.03 36.71 15.85
N GLY A 7 -3.10 36.12 17.04
CA GLY A 7 -2.94 34.66 17.20
C GLY A 7 -4.02 33.86 16.45
N ALA A 8 -5.27 34.32 16.50
CA ALA A 8 -6.38 33.66 15.79
C ALA A 8 -6.20 33.70 14.26
N VAL A 9 -5.72 34.82 13.72
CA VAL A 9 -5.47 34.96 12.27
C VAL A 9 -4.34 34.03 11.81
N ILE A 10 -3.24 33.94 12.58
CA ILE A 10 -2.14 33.03 12.26
C ILE A 10 -2.59 31.56 12.33
N ALA A 11 -3.34 31.19 13.37
CA ALA A 11 -3.86 29.84 13.50
C ALA A 11 -4.81 29.47 12.34
N ALA A 12 -5.68 30.38 11.92
CA ALA A 12 -6.57 30.19 10.78
C ALA A 12 -5.80 30.03 9.45
N ALA A 13 -4.76 30.86 9.24
CA ALA A 13 -3.91 30.77 8.05
C ALA A 13 -3.17 29.42 7.98
N LEU A 14 -2.65 28.95 9.12
CA LEU A 14 -1.98 27.65 9.19
C LEU A 14 -2.95 26.49 8.93
N ALA A 15 -4.16 26.53 9.49
CA ALA A 15 -5.17 25.50 9.24
C ALA A 15 -5.59 25.43 7.76
N LEU A 16 -5.69 26.58 7.08
CA LEU A 16 -6.02 26.66 5.65
C LEU A 16 -4.86 26.26 4.74
N SER A 17 -3.62 26.32 5.21
CA SER A 17 -2.43 25.88 4.47
C SER A 17 -2.20 24.36 4.52
N ALA A 18 -2.95 23.62 5.34
CA ALA A 18 -2.83 22.17 5.40
C ALA A 18 -3.35 21.55 4.10
N GLY A 19 -2.44 20.95 3.32
CA GLY A 19 -2.80 20.22 2.10
C GLY A 19 -3.61 18.95 2.39
N VAL A 20 -4.39 18.50 1.40
CA VAL A 20 -5.10 17.22 1.49
C VAL A 20 -4.08 16.09 1.43
N ALA A 21 -4.02 15.26 2.47
CA ALA A 21 -3.28 14.01 2.43
C ALA A 21 -3.99 13.05 1.46
N GLN A 22 -3.39 12.80 0.30
CA GLN A 22 -3.88 11.80 -0.65
C GLN A 22 -3.48 10.41 -0.13
N ALA A 23 -4.43 9.66 0.40
CA ALA A 23 -4.20 8.25 0.69
C ALA A 23 -4.08 7.49 -0.64
N HIS A 24 -3.03 6.71 -0.81
CA HIS A 24 -2.90 5.77 -1.92
C HIS A 24 -4.06 4.74 -1.88
N PRO A 25 -4.44 4.14 -3.03
CA PRO A 25 -5.47 3.13 -3.04
C PRO A 25 -5.04 1.91 -2.22
N HIS A 26 -5.85 1.56 -1.24
CA HIS A 26 -5.65 0.37 -0.42
C HIS A 26 -6.36 -0.81 -1.10
N ILE A 27 -5.60 -1.86 -1.37
CA ILE A 27 -6.13 -3.16 -1.80
C ILE A 27 -6.11 -4.12 -0.63
N TRP A 28 -7.04 -5.07 -0.63
CA TRP A 28 -7.11 -6.10 0.40
C TRP A 28 -6.58 -7.42 -0.15
N ILE A 29 -5.97 -8.22 0.71
CA ILE A 29 -5.45 -9.54 0.37
C ILE A 29 -5.79 -10.55 1.46
N ASP A 30 -5.85 -11.82 1.07
CA ASP A 30 -5.70 -12.93 2.00
C ASP A 30 -4.20 -13.18 2.19
N ALA A 31 -3.68 -12.78 3.35
CA ALA A 31 -2.28 -12.93 3.71
C ALA A 31 -2.05 -14.18 4.57
N LYS A 32 -1.04 -14.97 4.22
CA LYS A 32 -0.52 -16.07 5.03
C LYS A 32 0.97 -15.90 5.26
N ALA A 33 1.42 -16.18 6.48
CA ALA A 33 2.83 -16.20 6.83
C ALA A 33 3.21 -17.57 7.37
N LYS A 34 4.25 -18.18 6.78
CA LYS A 34 4.85 -19.41 7.28
C LYS A 34 6.14 -19.06 8.02
N ILE A 35 6.18 -19.36 9.31
CA ILE A 35 7.36 -19.23 10.15
C ILE A 35 8.24 -20.47 9.98
N VAL A 36 9.53 -20.28 9.74
CA VAL A 36 10.46 -21.37 9.43
C VAL A 36 11.51 -21.47 10.51
N PHE A 37 11.67 -22.68 11.04
CA PHE A 37 12.69 -23.00 12.03
C PHE A 37 13.68 -24.01 11.44
N ASN A 38 14.95 -23.91 11.83
CA ASN A 38 15.94 -24.97 11.54
C ASN A 38 15.80 -26.14 12.52
N ASP A 39 16.62 -27.17 12.34
CA ASP A 39 16.65 -28.36 13.20
C ASP A 39 17.07 -28.04 14.64
N GLN A 40 17.72 -26.90 14.87
CA GLN A 40 18.09 -26.39 16.19
C GLN A 40 16.94 -25.62 16.87
N GLY A 41 15.80 -25.43 16.19
CA GLY A 41 14.64 -24.70 16.70
C GLY A 41 14.77 -23.18 16.59
N GLU A 42 15.73 -22.66 15.83
CA GLU A 42 15.96 -21.24 15.63
C GLU A 42 15.13 -20.70 14.46
N LEU A 43 14.56 -19.50 14.61
CA LEU A 43 13.84 -18.81 13.54
C LEU A 43 14.80 -18.44 12.41
N THR A 44 14.58 -18.98 11.22
CA THR A 44 15.44 -18.75 10.04
C THR A 44 14.74 -17.97 8.93
N GLY A 45 13.41 -17.89 8.95
CA GLY A 45 12.70 -17.12 7.93
C GLY A 45 11.20 -17.02 8.15
N ILE A 46 10.60 -16.11 7.37
CA ILE A 46 9.16 -15.95 7.25
C ILE A 46 8.84 -15.94 5.75
N TYR A 47 8.07 -16.91 5.27
CA TYR A 47 7.55 -16.90 3.91
C TYR A 47 6.15 -16.31 3.89
N ASN A 48 5.99 -15.22 3.16
CA ASN A 48 4.70 -14.58 2.96
C ASN A 48 4.06 -15.12 1.67
N THR A 49 2.77 -15.40 1.72
CA THR A 49 1.95 -15.76 0.57
C THR A 49 0.71 -14.88 0.58
N TRP A 50 0.51 -14.13 -0.50
CA TRP A 50 -0.58 -13.17 -0.65
C TRP A 50 -1.48 -13.61 -1.80
N THR A 51 -2.79 -13.64 -1.55
CA THR A 51 -3.79 -13.84 -2.60
C THR A 51 -4.56 -12.55 -2.77
N PHE A 52 -4.58 -12.04 -3.99
CA PHE A 52 -5.30 -10.83 -4.38
C PHE A 52 -6.66 -11.19 -4.97
N ASP A 53 -7.57 -10.21 -5.00
CA ASP A 53 -8.84 -10.36 -5.72
C ASP A 53 -8.63 -10.42 -7.25
N GLU A 54 -9.69 -10.83 -7.94
CA GLU A 54 -9.70 -11.00 -9.40
C GLU A 54 -9.41 -9.68 -10.14
N ALA A 55 -10.05 -8.58 -9.73
CA ALA A 55 -9.94 -7.30 -10.43
C ALA A 55 -8.52 -6.74 -10.36
N PHE A 56 -7.89 -6.79 -9.18
CA PHE A 56 -6.51 -6.39 -9.00
C PHE A 56 -5.55 -7.32 -9.74
N SER A 57 -5.83 -8.63 -9.74
CA SER A 57 -4.99 -9.61 -10.46
C SER A 57 -4.98 -9.34 -11.97
N VAL A 58 -6.15 -9.02 -12.57
CA VAL A 58 -6.25 -8.64 -13.98
C VAL A 58 -5.51 -7.33 -14.26
N TRP A 59 -5.62 -6.35 -13.35
CA TRP A 59 -4.91 -5.07 -13.50
C TRP A 59 -3.39 -5.24 -13.52
N GLN A 60 -2.85 -6.12 -12.68
CA GLN A 60 -1.41 -6.33 -12.56
C GLN A 60 -0.76 -7.00 -13.78
N ILE A 61 -1.54 -7.71 -14.59
CA ILE A 61 -1.03 -8.42 -15.76
C ILE A 61 -1.28 -7.66 -17.07
N GLN A 62 -1.81 -6.44 -17.01
CA GLN A 62 -2.05 -5.63 -18.20
C GLN A 62 -0.75 -5.39 -18.97
N GLY A 63 -0.76 -5.73 -20.26
CA GLY A 63 0.39 -5.57 -21.14
C GLY A 63 1.47 -6.65 -21.02
N LEU A 64 1.32 -7.62 -20.10
CA LEU A 64 2.24 -8.76 -19.99
C LEU A 64 1.93 -9.90 -20.96
N ASP A 65 0.70 -9.94 -21.50
CA ASP A 65 0.33 -10.78 -22.65
C ASP A 65 0.53 -9.96 -23.94
N THR A 66 1.70 -10.10 -24.56
CA THR A 66 2.09 -9.30 -25.73
C THR A 66 1.65 -9.92 -27.05
N ASN A 67 1.33 -11.21 -27.06
CA ASN A 67 0.93 -11.98 -28.25
C ASN A 67 -0.55 -12.39 -28.25
N ASN A 68 -1.30 -12.06 -27.19
CA ASN A 68 -2.72 -12.36 -26.98
C ASN A 68 -3.03 -13.86 -26.94
N ASP A 69 -2.13 -14.67 -26.38
CA ASP A 69 -2.35 -16.11 -26.21
C ASP A 69 -2.93 -16.49 -24.83
N GLY A 70 -3.14 -15.50 -23.95
CA GLY A 70 -3.64 -15.69 -22.60
C GLY A 70 -2.57 -16.12 -21.59
N VAL A 71 -1.29 -16.15 -21.98
CA VAL A 71 -0.15 -16.46 -21.11
C VAL A 71 0.67 -15.19 -20.90
N THR A 72 0.91 -14.86 -19.63
CA THR A 72 1.76 -13.71 -19.27
C THR A 72 3.23 -14.10 -19.32
N SER A 73 4.06 -13.21 -19.87
CA SER A 73 5.52 -13.32 -19.83
C SER A 73 6.06 -12.33 -18.81
N SER A 74 7.08 -12.70 -18.03
CA SER A 74 7.87 -11.68 -17.32
C SER A 74 8.64 -10.85 -18.35
N GLU A 75 8.89 -9.57 -18.06
CA GLU A 75 9.96 -8.83 -18.77
C GLU A 75 11.32 -9.53 -18.64
#